data_AF-A0A1C5VFZ8-F1
#
_entry.id   AF-A0A1C5VFZ8-F1
#
_cell.length_a   1.000
_cell.length_b   1.000
_cell.length_c   1.000
_cell.angle_alpha   90.00
_cell.angle_beta   90.00
_cell.angle_gamma   90.00
#
_symmetry.space_group_name_H-M   'P 1'
#
loop_
_entity.id
_entity.type
_entity.pdbx_description
1 polymer ?
#
loop_
_entity_poly.entity_id
_entity_poly.type
_entity_poly.pdbx_seq_one_letter_code
_entity_poly.pdbx_strand_id
1 'polypeptide(L)'
;MINHFKAEFYKLRHSKILITILGVCAAVIMVSFALGDMTFFGAGDGTESVIGFQAKCYLSSEIPTFQTVARSSLAYTAFFWIIGILFATIFFTKEYNTGTIKLSVAYGTKRTILYYTKAITILVVSLITYLIFVATFFVIEIIQSGYIPTASEVINLLGWALACGTVLLALESISIFLCVVIQNTGIVTGICCLYVFSGASVYLMLWSDMETVSIPLKFFVYGNPMYYWMNFSSCRTMGIIEHLPFYFIGCISLLIVGGLIMIRKEIK
;
A
#
# COMPACT_ATOMS: atom_id res chain seq x y z
N MET A 1 -7.89 25.01 7.83
CA MET A 1 -7.53 23.63 7.43
C MET A 1 -8.76 22.73 7.31
N ILE A 2 -9.66 22.66 8.31
CA ILE A 2 -10.88 21.82 8.29
C ILE A 2 -11.75 22.04 7.04
N ASN A 3 -11.97 23.30 6.62
CA ASN A 3 -12.76 23.58 5.41
C ASN A 3 -12.11 23.03 4.13
N HIS A 4 -10.77 22.97 4.07
CA HIS A 4 -10.08 22.35 2.94
C HIS A 4 -10.23 20.83 2.98
N PHE A 5 -10.20 20.19 4.15
CA PHE A 5 -10.52 18.77 4.26
C PHE A 5 -11.93 18.49 3.73
N LYS A 6 -12.93 19.26 4.16
CA LYS A 6 -14.31 19.12 3.65
C LYS A 6 -14.35 19.27 2.13
N ALA A 7 -13.61 20.22 1.56
CA ALA A 7 -13.52 20.40 0.11
C ALA A 7 -12.86 19.20 -0.60
N GLU A 8 -11.75 18.66 -0.07
CA GLU A 8 -11.08 17.49 -0.63
C GLU A 8 -11.98 16.24 -0.59
N PHE A 9 -12.66 15.98 0.53
CA PHE A 9 -13.62 14.88 0.64
C PHE A 9 -14.82 15.08 -0.30
N TYR A 10 -15.32 16.31 -0.45
CA TYR A 10 -16.39 16.61 -1.38
C TYR A 10 -15.98 16.33 -2.84
N LYS A 11 -14.77 16.75 -3.24
CA LYS A 11 -14.21 16.47 -4.57
C LYS A 11 -14.05 14.97 -4.78
N LEU A 12 -13.53 14.26 -3.79
CA LEU A 12 -13.31 12.82 -3.85
C LEU A 12 -14.63 12.06 -4.06
N ARG A 13 -15.66 12.39 -3.28
CA ARG A 13 -16.99 11.75 -3.36
C ARG A 13 -17.64 11.90 -4.75
N HIS A 14 -17.38 13.00 -5.43
CA HIS A 14 -17.90 13.27 -6.79
C HIS A 14 -16.88 13.00 -7.89
N SER A 15 -15.70 12.46 -7.56
CA SER A 15 -14.67 12.16 -8.53
C SER A 15 -14.89 10.77 -9.12
N LYS A 16 -14.78 10.67 -10.44
CA LYS A 16 -14.71 9.36 -11.12
C LYS A 16 -13.56 8.49 -10.61
N ILE A 17 -12.50 9.10 -10.06
CA ILE A 17 -11.32 8.39 -9.53
C ILE A 17 -11.71 7.39 -8.43
N LEU A 18 -12.55 7.81 -7.46
CA LEU A 18 -12.95 6.92 -6.36
C LEU A 18 -13.76 5.73 -6.89
N ILE A 19 -14.68 5.99 -7.82
CA ILE A 19 -15.50 4.95 -8.46
C ILE A 19 -14.61 3.97 -9.24
N THR A 20 -13.62 4.48 -9.99
CA THR A 20 -12.67 3.65 -10.72
C THR A 20 -11.86 2.76 -9.78
N ILE A 21 -11.36 3.30 -8.66
CA ILE A 21 -10.61 2.53 -7.66
C ILE A 21 -11.46 1.42 -7.06
N LEU A 22 -12.70 1.73 -6.64
CA LEU A 22 -13.62 0.73 -6.12
C LEU A 22 -13.97 -0.33 -7.19
N GLY A 23 -14.11 0.07 -8.44
CA GLY A 23 -14.32 -0.84 -9.56
C GLY A 23 -13.13 -1.78 -9.81
N VAL A 24 -11.89 -1.29 -9.72
CA VAL A 24 -10.68 -2.13 -9.82
C VAL A 24 -10.58 -3.07 -8.63
N CYS A 25 -10.85 -2.61 -7.41
CA CYS A 25 -10.92 -3.47 -6.22
C CYS A 25 -11.96 -4.59 -6.41
N ALA A 26 -13.15 -4.26 -6.89
CA ALA A 26 -14.20 -5.22 -7.19
C ALA A 26 -13.77 -6.22 -8.28
N ALA A 27 -13.05 -5.77 -9.32
CA ALA A 27 -12.53 -6.65 -10.36
C ALA A 27 -11.50 -7.65 -9.79
N VAL A 28 -10.61 -7.21 -8.90
CA VAL A 28 -9.66 -8.10 -8.21
C VAL A 28 -10.39 -9.15 -7.36
N ILE A 29 -11.45 -8.73 -6.65
CA ILE A 29 -12.32 -9.66 -5.91
C ILE A 29 -13.01 -10.65 -6.84
N MET A 30 -13.55 -10.22 -7.98
CA MET A 30 -14.18 -11.14 -8.94
C MET A 30 -13.19 -12.17 -9.49
N VAL A 31 -11.96 -11.74 -9.76
CA VAL A 31 -10.88 -12.62 -10.24
C VAL A 31 -10.50 -13.65 -9.17
N SER A 32 -10.56 -13.33 -7.88
CA SER A 32 -10.26 -14.30 -6.82
C SER A 32 -11.21 -15.51 -6.80
N PHE A 33 -12.46 -15.35 -7.23
CA PHE A 33 -13.40 -16.47 -7.34
C PHE A 33 -13.03 -17.44 -8.48
N ALA A 34 -12.39 -16.94 -9.54
CA ALA A 34 -11.98 -17.76 -10.68
C ALA A 34 -10.67 -18.53 -10.43
N LEU A 35 -9.87 -18.10 -9.45
CA LEU A 35 -8.54 -18.63 -9.19
C LEU A 35 -8.55 -19.63 -8.03
N GLY A 36 -7.75 -20.70 -8.16
CA GLY A 36 -7.53 -21.72 -7.13
C GLY A 36 -6.41 -21.36 -6.16
N ASP A 37 -5.74 -22.38 -5.61
CA ASP A 37 -4.50 -22.19 -4.84
C ASP A 37 -3.40 -21.66 -5.75
N MET A 38 -2.87 -20.47 -5.43
CA MET A 38 -1.88 -19.78 -6.26
C MET A 38 -0.89 -18.95 -5.43
N THR A 39 0.32 -18.84 -5.94
CA THR A 39 1.37 -17.96 -5.39
C THR A 39 1.70 -16.87 -6.41
N PHE A 40 1.46 -15.59 -6.07
CA PHE A 40 1.68 -14.46 -6.99
C PHE A 40 3.15 -14.02 -7.04
N PHE A 41 3.79 -13.94 -5.88
CA PHE A 41 5.21 -13.71 -5.72
C PHE A 41 5.64 -14.48 -4.48
N GLY A 42 6.46 -15.50 -4.63
CA GLY A 42 6.92 -16.28 -3.48
C GLY A 42 8.20 -17.05 -3.73
N ALA A 43 8.96 -17.22 -2.65
CA ALA A 43 10.15 -18.05 -2.58
C ALA A 43 9.99 -18.98 -1.39
N GLY A 44 10.48 -20.20 -1.51
CA GLY A 44 10.41 -21.18 -0.44
C GLY A 44 11.44 -22.27 -0.62
N ASP A 45 11.68 -22.97 0.47
CA ASP A 45 12.72 -23.97 0.69
C ASP A 45 12.33 -25.35 0.12
N GLY A 46 11.18 -25.43 -0.57
CA GLY A 46 10.56 -26.67 -1.01
C GLY A 46 9.93 -27.51 0.12
N THR A 47 10.03 -27.07 1.39
CA THR A 47 9.64 -27.90 2.55
C THR A 47 8.56 -27.34 3.46
N GLU A 48 8.29 -26.03 3.54
CA GLU A 48 7.06 -25.43 4.13
C GLU A 48 7.11 -23.90 4.29
N SER A 49 8.29 -23.27 4.42
CA SER A 49 8.41 -21.83 4.67
C SER A 49 8.40 -20.97 3.40
N VAL A 50 7.22 -20.85 2.78
CA VAL A 50 7.07 -19.94 1.65
C VAL A 50 6.91 -18.50 2.15
N ILE A 51 7.83 -17.61 1.78
CA ILE A 51 7.59 -16.17 1.85
C ILE A 51 6.88 -15.72 0.59
N GLY A 52 5.89 -14.84 0.72
CA GLY A 52 5.23 -14.23 -0.41
C GLY A 52 3.74 -14.00 -0.23
N PHE A 53 3.04 -13.93 -1.36
CA PHE A 53 1.59 -13.78 -1.44
C PHE A 53 1.00 -15.08 -1.96
N GLN A 54 0.39 -15.85 -1.05
CA GLN A 54 -0.24 -17.12 -1.35
C GLN A 54 -1.75 -17.02 -1.13
N ALA A 55 -2.49 -17.11 -2.24
CA ALA A 55 -3.94 -17.13 -2.23
C ALA A 55 -4.43 -18.58 -2.14
N LYS A 56 -5.47 -18.79 -1.32
CA LYS A 56 -6.18 -20.06 -1.12
C LYS A 56 -5.31 -21.26 -0.75
N CYS A 57 -4.21 -21.03 -0.02
CA CYS A 57 -3.34 -22.10 0.45
C CYS A 57 -4.00 -23.07 1.46
N TYR A 58 -5.20 -22.76 1.96
CA TYR A 58 -5.99 -23.73 2.73
C TYR A 58 -6.57 -24.86 1.86
N LEU A 59 -6.63 -24.71 0.52
CA LEU A 59 -7.11 -25.76 -0.38
C LEU A 59 -6.13 -26.92 -0.50
N SER A 60 -4.83 -26.67 -0.33
CA SER A 60 -3.78 -27.69 -0.32
C SER A 60 -3.57 -28.31 1.07
N SER A 61 -4.23 -27.78 2.10
CA SER A 61 -4.15 -28.28 3.47
C SER A 61 -5.34 -29.21 3.78
N GLU A 62 -5.09 -30.33 4.47
CA GLU A 62 -6.17 -31.25 4.88
C GLU A 62 -7.17 -30.57 5.85
N ILE A 63 -6.67 -29.65 6.69
CA ILE A 63 -7.47 -28.89 7.65
C ILE A 63 -7.12 -27.40 7.51
N PRO A 64 -8.09 -26.53 7.17
CA PRO A 64 -7.89 -25.09 7.16
C PRO A 64 -7.49 -24.57 8.55
N THR A 65 -6.40 -23.80 8.61
CA THR A 65 -5.96 -23.10 9.82
C THR A 65 -6.12 -21.59 9.67
N PHE A 66 -6.19 -20.85 10.77
CA PHE A 66 -6.22 -19.39 10.72
C PHE A 66 -5.08 -18.81 9.90
N GLN A 67 -3.87 -19.35 10.02
CA GLN A 67 -2.71 -18.86 9.26
C GLN A 67 -2.95 -19.01 7.76
N THR A 68 -3.47 -20.14 7.28
CA THR A 68 -3.77 -20.33 5.84
C THR A 68 -4.86 -19.38 5.33
N VAL A 69 -5.90 -19.13 6.13
CA VAL A 69 -6.99 -18.18 5.78
C VAL A 69 -6.49 -16.73 5.81
N ALA A 70 -5.70 -16.36 6.81
CA ALA A 70 -5.13 -15.03 6.95
C ALA A 70 -4.13 -14.71 5.83
N ARG A 71 -3.26 -15.67 5.47
CA ARG A 71 -2.33 -15.55 4.34
C ARG A 71 -3.09 -15.34 3.04
N SER A 72 -4.15 -16.12 2.79
CA SER A 72 -5.01 -15.94 1.61
C SER A 72 -5.64 -14.55 1.56
N SER A 73 -6.14 -14.07 2.70
CA SER A 73 -6.80 -12.77 2.80
C SER A 73 -5.85 -11.61 2.51
N LEU A 74 -4.60 -11.72 2.94
CA LEU A 74 -3.56 -10.73 2.70
C LEU A 74 -2.89 -10.88 1.33
N ALA A 75 -2.92 -12.06 0.70
CA ALA A 75 -2.26 -12.32 -0.57
C ALA A 75 -2.72 -11.38 -1.70
N TYR A 76 -4.01 -11.06 -1.77
CA TYR A 76 -4.54 -10.16 -2.80
C TYR A 76 -4.12 -8.69 -2.62
N THR A 77 -3.50 -8.36 -1.48
CA THR A 77 -2.86 -7.06 -1.30
C THR A 77 -1.60 -6.89 -2.17
N ALA A 78 -1.09 -7.98 -2.76
CA ALA A 78 -0.04 -7.98 -3.78
C ALA A 78 -0.30 -7.05 -4.95
N PHE A 79 -1.56 -6.68 -5.20
CA PHE A 79 -1.95 -5.77 -6.28
C PHE A 79 -2.54 -4.45 -5.77
N PHE A 80 -2.95 -4.40 -4.51
CA PHE A 80 -3.61 -3.22 -3.94
C PHE A 80 -2.69 -2.00 -3.92
N TRP A 81 -1.39 -2.19 -3.72
CA TRP A 81 -0.44 -1.09 -3.73
C TRP A 81 -0.39 -0.32 -5.05
N ILE A 82 -0.65 -0.98 -6.19
CA ILE A 82 -0.74 -0.33 -7.50
C ILE A 82 -1.94 0.62 -7.51
N ILE A 83 -3.07 0.16 -6.96
CA ILE A 83 -4.30 0.94 -6.83
C ILE A 83 -4.04 2.16 -5.94
N GLY A 84 -3.35 1.98 -4.80
CA GLY A 84 -2.96 3.07 -3.90
C GLY A 84 -2.05 4.11 -4.56
N ILE A 85 -0.99 3.67 -5.26
CA ILE A 85 -0.09 4.59 -5.97
C ILE A 85 -0.84 5.35 -7.07
N LEU A 86 -1.63 4.67 -7.90
CA LEU A 86 -2.42 5.34 -8.94
C LEU A 86 -3.40 6.35 -8.36
N PHE A 87 -4.07 5.99 -7.27
CA PHE A 87 -4.94 6.92 -6.56
C PHE A 87 -4.18 8.15 -6.07
N ALA A 88 -3.08 7.94 -5.34
CA ALA A 88 -2.28 9.00 -4.75
C ALA A 88 -1.74 9.94 -5.84
N THR A 89 -1.13 9.40 -6.90
CA THR A 89 -0.51 10.23 -7.94
C THR A 89 -1.57 10.99 -8.74
N ILE A 90 -2.65 10.34 -9.19
CA ILE A 90 -3.70 10.98 -9.99
C ILE A 90 -4.45 12.03 -9.17
N PHE A 91 -4.88 11.69 -7.95
CA PHE A 91 -5.63 12.62 -7.11
C PHE A 91 -4.78 13.82 -6.70
N PHE A 92 -3.50 13.59 -6.40
CA PHE A 92 -2.56 14.66 -6.06
C PHE A 92 -2.35 15.63 -7.22
N THR A 93 -2.01 15.12 -8.41
CA THR A 93 -1.65 15.94 -9.57
C THR A 93 -2.84 16.57 -10.29
N LYS A 94 -4.07 16.07 -10.09
CA LYS A 94 -5.28 16.55 -10.78
C LYS A 94 -5.44 18.08 -10.78
N GLU A 95 -5.23 18.72 -9.63
CA GLU A 95 -5.40 20.18 -9.51
C GLU A 95 -4.23 20.99 -10.06
N TYR A 96 -3.05 20.39 -10.11
CA TYR A 96 -1.90 21.00 -10.78
C TYR A 96 -2.14 21.00 -12.29
N ASN A 97 -2.60 19.87 -12.84
CA ASN A 97 -2.85 19.73 -14.27
C ASN A 97 -4.03 20.58 -14.75
N THR A 98 -5.06 20.76 -13.92
CA THR A 98 -6.23 21.60 -14.24
C THR A 98 -6.04 23.07 -13.86
N GLY A 99 -4.94 23.43 -13.20
CA GLY A 99 -4.62 24.81 -12.80
C GLY A 99 -5.48 25.39 -11.68
N THR A 100 -6.42 24.62 -11.11
CA THR A 100 -7.35 25.10 -10.06
C THR A 100 -6.63 25.46 -8.75
N ILE A 101 -5.43 24.91 -8.54
CA ILE A 101 -4.58 25.27 -7.39
C ILE A 101 -4.20 26.76 -7.40
N LYS A 102 -4.06 27.39 -8.58
CA LYS A 102 -3.74 28.82 -8.70
C LYS A 102 -4.81 29.71 -8.10
N LEU A 103 -6.07 29.38 -8.34
CA LEU A 103 -7.21 30.11 -7.78
C LEU A 103 -7.19 30.07 -6.26
N SER A 104 -7.00 28.88 -5.68
CA SER A 104 -6.94 28.72 -4.21
C SER A 104 -5.83 29.55 -3.57
N VAL A 105 -4.68 29.65 -4.24
CA VAL A 105 -3.54 30.48 -3.80
C VAL A 105 -3.81 31.98 -3.99
N ALA A 106 -4.45 32.37 -5.10
CA ALA A 106 -4.85 33.76 -5.36
C ALA A 106 -5.87 34.28 -4.33
N TYR A 107 -6.77 33.42 -3.84
CA TYR A 107 -7.67 33.72 -2.71
C TYR A 107 -6.98 33.71 -1.33
N GLY A 108 -5.65 33.67 -1.28
CA GLY A 108 -4.87 33.83 -0.04
C GLY A 108 -4.59 32.53 0.72
N THR A 109 -4.88 31.35 0.15
CA THR A 109 -4.57 30.07 0.83
C THR A 109 -3.09 29.75 0.73
N LYS A 110 -2.45 29.46 1.88
CA LYS A 110 -1.05 29.01 1.92
C LYS A 110 -0.89 27.66 1.19
N ARG A 111 0.14 27.56 0.34
CA ARG A 111 0.47 26.35 -0.44
C ARG A 111 0.69 25.11 0.43
N THR A 112 1.29 25.28 1.61
CA THR A 112 1.51 24.19 2.58
C THR A 112 0.20 23.60 3.10
N ILE A 113 -0.82 24.43 3.32
CA ILE A 113 -2.14 23.95 3.77
C ILE A 113 -2.78 23.10 2.67
N LEU A 114 -2.73 23.54 1.42
CA LEU A 114 -3.25 22.78 0.28
C LEU A 114 -2.52 21.44 0.13
N TYR A 115 -1.19 21.46 0.23
CA TYR A 115 -0.34 20.28 0.16
C TYR A 115 -0.69 19.25 1.25
N TYR A 116 -0.61 19.64 2.53
CA TYR A 116 -0.82 18.71 3.64
C TYR A 116 -2.28 18.24 3.73
N THR A 117 -3.25 19.11 3.46
CA THR A 117 -4.67 18.69 3.44
C THR A 117 -4.88 17.58 2.42
N LYS A 118 -4.31 17.74 1.21
CA LYS A 118 -4.45 16.74 0.17
C LYS A 118 -3.69 15.45 0.48
N ALA A 119 -2.44 15.56 0.93
CA ALA A 119 -1.63 14.41 1.32
C ALA A 119 -2.33 13.60 2.42
N ILE A 120 -2.79 14.25 3.49
CA ILE A 120 -3.52 13.58 4.58
C ILE A 120 -4.83 12.95 4.07
N THR A 121 -5.57 13.62 3.18
CA THR A 121 -6.79 13.06 2.60
C THR A 121 -6.51 11.78 1.82
N ILE A 122 -5.44 11.77 1.01
CA ILE A 122 -5.00 10.57 0.27
C ILE A 122 -4.70 9.45 1.26
N LEU A 123 -3.80 9.69 2.22
CA LEU A 123 -3.36 8.67 3.17
C LEU A 123 -4.55 8.07 3.96
N VAL A 124 -5.46 8.90 4.45
CA VAL A 124 -6.64 8.43 5.21
C VAL A 124 -7.57 7.58 4.35
N VAL A 125 -7.85 8.04 3.12
CA VAL A 125 -8.76 7.33 2.20
C VAL A 125 -8.13 6.00 1.76
N SER A 126 -6.84 5.99 1.47
CA SER A 126 -6.10 4.79 1.11
C SER A 126 -6.10 3.76 2.23
N LEU A 127 -5.85 4.19 3.49
CA LEU A 127 -5.90 3.29 4.64
C LEU A 127 -7.30 2.69 4.82
N ILE A 128 -8.35 3.50 4.77
CA ILE A 128 -9.73 3.01 4.93
C ILE A 128 -10.08 2.03 3.80
N THR A 129 -9.74 2.37 2.55
CA THR A 129 -10.01 1.50 1.40
C THR A 129 -9.24 0.19 1.48
N TYR A 130 -7.98 0.24 1.93
CA TYR A 130 -7.15 -0.94 2.16
C TYR A 130 -7.75 -1.86 3.23
N LEU A 131 -8.18 -1.30 4.37
CA LEU A 131 -8.79 -2.08 5.45
C LEU A 131 -10.11 -2.72 5.02
N ILE A 132 -10.94 -1.99 4.26
CA ILE A 132 -12.18 -2.56 3.69
C ILE A 132 -11.85 -3.69 2.71
N PHE A 133 -10.81 -3.52 1.89
CA PHE A 133 -10.37 -4.52 0.93
C PHE A 133 -9.93 -5.81 1.63
N VAL A 134 -9.04 -5.72 2.63
CA VAL A 134 -8.59 -6.88 3.42
C VAL A 134 -9.75 -7.53 4.17
N ALA A 135 -10.64 -6.75 4.78
CA ALA A 135 -11.81 -7.27 5.48
C ALA A 135 -12.76 -8.02 4.53
N THR A 136 -12.95 -7.50 3.32
CA THR A 136 -13.79 -8.14 2.30
C THR A 136 -13.21 -9.50 1.89
N PHE A 137 -11.89 -9.55 1.63
CA PHE A 137 -11.23 -10.81 1.35
C PHE A 137 -11.33 -11.78 2.52
N PHE A 138 -11.06 -11.34 3.74
CA PHE A 138 -11.17 -12.21 4.91
C PHE A 138 -12.56 -12.84 5.07
N VAL A 139 -13.63 -12.07 4.86
CA VAL A 139 -15.00 -12.60 4.86
C VAL A 139 -15.18 -13.65 3.76
N ILE A 140 -14.69 -13.39 2.54
CA ILE A 140 -14.76 -14.34 1.43
C ILE A 140 -14.01 -15.63 1.75
N GLU A 141 -12.77 -15.53 2.26
CA GLU A 141 -11.93 -16.68 2.57
C GLU A 141 -12.50 -17.52 3.72
N ILE A 142 -13.12 -16.90 4.73
CA ILE A 142 -13.87 -17.60 5.80
C ILE A 142 -15.02 -18.41 5.21
N ILE A 143 -15.84 -17.80 4.33
CA ILE A 143 -16.99 -18.47 3.72
C ILE A 143 -16.54 -19.64 2.85
N GLN A 144 -15.48 -19.46 2.07
CA GLN A 144 -14.97 -20.49 1.16
C GLN A 144 -14.26 -21.64 1.88
N SER A 145 -13.54 -21.36 2.97
CA SER A 145 -12.81 -22.37 3.75
C SER A 145 -13.68 -23.10 4.77
N GLY A 146 -14.80 -22.50 5.20
CA GLY A 146 -15.60 -22.99 6.33
C GLY A 146 -14.93 -22.80 7.70
N TYR A 147 -13.80 -22.09 7.76
CA TYR A 147 -13.07 -21.83 8.99
C TYR A 147 -13.79 -20.81 9.87
N ILE A 148 -13.93 -21.08 11.17
CA ILE A 148 -14.55 -20.15 12.12
C ILE A 148 -13.44 -19.50 12.97
N PRO A 149 -13.09 -18.22 12.73
CA PRO A 149 -12.02 -17.57 13.47
C PRO A 149 -12.47 -17.17 14.87
N THR A 150 -11.54 -17.25 15.82
CA THR A 150 -11.71 -16.71 17.17
C THR A 150 -11.56 -15.19 17.20
N ALA A 151 -12.10 -14.52 18.22
CA ALA A 151 -11.97 -13.07 18.37
C ALA A 151 -10.49 -12.61 18.42
N SER A 152 -9.62 -13.38 19.06
CA SER A 152 -8.17 -13.13 19.11
C SER A 152 -7.52 -13.17 17.73
N GLU A 153 -7.93 -14.12 16.89
CA GLU A 153 -7.41 -14.26 15.54
C GLU A 153 -7.83 -13.09 14.64
N VAL A 154 -9.09 -12.65 14.77
CA VAL A 154 -9.57 -11.45 14.05
C VAL A 154 -8.78 -10.21 14.47
N ILE A 155 -8.49 -10.05 15.76
CA ILE A 155 -7.66 -8.93 16.26
C ILE A 155 -6.23 -9.02 15.71
N ASN A 156 -5.65 -10.22 15.65
CA ASN A 156 -4.32 -10.43 15.08
C ASN A 156 -4.27 -10.05 13.59
N LEU A 157 -5.27 -10.48 12.81
CA LEU A 157 -5.37 -10.09 11.40
C LEU A 157 -5.50 -8.57 11.25
N LEU A 158 -6.32 -7.92 12.07
CA LEU A 158 -6.44 -6.46 12.04
C LEU A 158 -5.09 -5.79 12.35
N GLY A 159 -4.32 -6.31 13.31
CA GLY A 159 -2.97 -5.83 13.60
C GLY A 159 -2.02 -5.95 12.40
N TRP A 160 -2.03 -7.08 11.71
CA TRP A 160 -1.24 -7.29 10.49
C TRP A 160 -1.70 -6.40 9.34
N ALA A 161 -3.01 -6.26 9.14
CA ALA A 161 -3.57 -5.37 8.14
C ALA A 161 -3.18 -3.91 8.42
N LEU A 162 -3.23 -3.45 9.66
CA LEU A 162 -2.79 -2.09 10.01
C LEU A 162 -1.29 -1.90 9.76
N ALA A 163 -0.45 -2.89 10.08
CA ALA A 163 0.98 -2.84 9.79
C ALA A 163 1.27 -2.80 8.27
N CYS A 164 0.58 -3.61 7.47
CA CYS A 164 0.65 -3.49 6.01
C CYS A 164 0.11 -2.16 5.49
N GLY A 165 -0.91 -1.61 6.15
CA GLY A 165 -1.48 -0.31 5.86
C GLY A 165 -0.46 0.81 6.07
N THR A 166 0.34 0.80 7.14
CA THR A 166 1.40 1.81 7.34
C THR A 166 2.49 1.73 6.27
N VAL A 167 2.80 0.52 5.78
CA VAL A 167 3.71 0.33 4.63
C VAL A 167 3.15 0.99 3.38
N LEU A 168 1.84 0.86 3.12
CA LEU A 168 1.17 1.55 2.01
C LEU A 168 1.27 3.07 2.15
N LEU A 169 1.00 3.61 3.35
CA LEU A 169 1.08 5.05 3.60
C LEU A 169 2.50 5.61 3.41
N ALA A 170 3.52 4.84 3.79
CA ALA A 170 4.91 5.18 3.56
C ALA A 170 5.21 5.22 2.05
N LEU A 171 4.78 4.23 1.28
CA LEU A 171 4.95 4.24 -0.18
C LEU A 171 4.21 5.39 -0.85
N GLU A 172 2.99 5.70 -0.41
CA GLU A 172 2.24 6.85 -0.91
C GLU A 172 2.95 8.17 -0.61
N SER A 173 3.62 8.27 0.53
CA SER A 173 4.44 9.43 0.89
C SER A 173 5.58 9.65 -0.09
N ILE A 174 6.26 8.58 -0.51
CA ILE A 174 7.26 8.62 -1.58
C ILE A 174 6.61 9.10 -2.88
N SER A 175 5.46 8.54 -3.27
CA SER A 175 4.78 8.89 -4.52
C SER A 175 4.36 10.37 -4.57
N ILE A 176 3.81 10.90 -3.47
CA ILE A 176 3.40 12.30 -3.34
C ILE A 176 4.62 13.22 -3.43
N PHE A 177 5.72 12.86 -2.76
CA PHE A 177 6.97 13.60 -2.85
C PHE A 177 7.49 13.64 -4.29
N LEU A 178 7.51 12.50 -4.98
CA LEU A 178 7.91 12.43 -6.40
C LEU A 178 6.97 13.24 -7.30
N CYS A 179 5.67 13.30 -7.03
CA CYS A 179 4.75 14.19 -7.74
C CYS A 179 5.10 15.67 -7.55
N VAL A 180 5.60 16.06 -6.37
CA VAL A 180 6.11 17.42 -6.14
C VAL A 180 7.37 17.69 -6.95
N VAL A 181 8.24 16.71 -7.19
CA VAL A 181 9.50 16.93 -7.93
C VAL A 181 9.30 16.87 -9.45
N ILE A 182 8.68 15.80 -9.96
CA ILE A 182 8.73 15.43 -11.38
C ILE A 182 7.53 15.97 -12.20
N GLN A 183 6.42 16.33 -11.55
CA GLN A 183 5.18 16.86 -12.20
C GLN A 183 4.64 16.06 -13.39
N ASN A 184 5.06 14.80 -13.56
CA ASN A 184 4.53 13.90 -14.58
C ASN A 184 3.99 12.64 -13.89
N THR A 185 2.67 12.44 -13.97
CA THR A 185 1.99 11.34 -13.26
C THR A 185 2.44 9.96 -13.77
N GLY A 186 2.67 9.83 -15.08
CA GLY A 186 3.11 8.58 -15.69
C GLY A 186 4.53 8.20 -15.26
N ILE A 187 5.47 9.16 -15.28
CA ILE A 187 6.85 8.93 -14.85
C ILE A 187 6.91 8.57 -13.36
N VAL A 188 6.20 9.32 -12.51
CA VAL A 188 6.17 9.05 -11.06
C VAL A 188 5.61 7.66 -10.77
N THR A 189 4.49 7.31 -11.40
CA THR A 189 3.89 5.97 -11.25
C THR A 189 4.86 4.89 -11.72
N GLY A 190 5.52 5.07 -12.86
CA GLY A 190 6.52 4.13 -13.38
C GLY A 190 7.70 3.92 -12.44
N ILE A 191 8.25 5.00 -11.87
CA ILE A 191 9.35 4.92 -10.88
C ILE A 191 8.89 4.16 -9.63
N CYS A 192 7.71 4.47 -9.11
CA CYS A 192 7.15 3.77 -7.96
C CYS A 192 6.96 2.27 -8.24
N CYS A 193 6.42 1.89 -9.40
CA CYS A 193 6.28 0.50 -9.78
C CYS A 193 7.63 -0.22 -9.91
N LEU A 194 8.62 0.38 -10.57
CA LEU A 194 9.96 -0.19 -10.69
C LEU A 194 10.60 -0.38 -9.31
N TYR A 195 10.42 0.58 -8.41
CA TYR A 195 10.91 0.48 -7.04
C TYR A 195 10.29 -0.70 -6.30
N VAL A 196 8.96 -0.84 -6.32
CA VAL A 196 8.27 -1.96 -5.65
C VAL A 196 8.69 -3.30 -6.26
N PHE A 197 8.62 -3.46 -7.59
CA PHE A 197 8.95 -4.73 -8.24
C PHE A 197 10.42 -5.12 -8.11
N SER A 198 11.35 -4.17 -8.17
CA SER A 198 12.77 -4.47 -7.92
C SER A 198 13.01 -4.98 -6.50
N GLY A 199 12.28 -4.44 -5.52
CA GLY A 199 12.26 -4.97 -4.16
C GLY A 199 11.77 -6.40 -4.08
N ALA A 200 10.66 -6.71 -4.75
CA ALA A 200 10.13 -8.08 -4.82
C ALA A 200 11.18 -9.06 -5.37
N SER A 201 11.77 -8.73 -6.54
CA SER A 201 12.74 -9.58 -7.22
C SER A 201 13.99 -9.81 -6.38
N VAL A 202 14.60 -8.73 -5.85
CA VAL A 202 15.82 -8.83 -5.05
C VAL A 202 15.55 -9.59 -3.75
N TYR A 203 14.43 -9.31 -3.09
CA TYR A 203 14.13 -9.94 -1.82
C TYR A 203 13.85 -11.44 -1.96
N LEU A 204 13.11 -11.85 -2.99
CA LEU A 204 12.87 -13.26 -3.31
C LEU A 204 14.17 -14.05 -3.53
N MET A 205 15.17 -13.43 -4.15
CA MET A 205 16.47 -14.07 -4.41
C MET A 205 17.34 -14.19 -3.15
N LEU A 206 17.17 -13.29 -2.19
CA LEU A 206 18.07 -13.13 -1.04
C LEU A 206 17.47 -13.60 0.28
N TRP A 207 16.19 -13.92 0.32
CA TRP A 207 15.42 -14.21 1.53
C TRP A 207 16.08 -15.22 2.47
N SER A 208 16.59 -16.34 1.94
CA SER A 208 17.22 -17.42 2.72
C SER A 208 18.53 -16.98 3.38
N ASP A 209 19.24 -16.05 2.75
CA ASP A 209 20.61 -15.68 3.09
C ASP A 209 20.73 -14.22 3.55
N MET A 210 19.62 -13.62 3.98
CA MET A 210 19.58 -12.19 4.35
C MET A 210 20.64 -11.80 5.38
N GLU A 211 21.08 -12.71 6.25
CA GLU A 211 22.14 -12.43 7.23
C GLU A 211 23.53 -12.26 6.59
N THR A 212 23.84 -12.98 5.51
CA THR A 212 25.16 -12.98 4.85
C THR A 212 25.25 -11.97 3.71
N VAL A 213 24.12 -11.40 3.30
CA VAL A 213 24.02 -10.38 2.25
C VAL A 213 24.76 -9.09 2.61
N SER A 214 25.34 -8.46 1.58
CA SER A 214 26.07 -7.20 1.70
C SER A 214 25.20 -6.06 2.26
N ILE A 215 25.83 -5.15 3.00
CA ILE A 215 25.14 -4.05 3.68
C ILE A 215 24.30 -3.17 2.70
N PRO A 216 24.79 -2.80 1.50
CA PRO A 216 23.99 -2.02 0.55
C PRO A 216 22.69 -2.71 0.12
N LEU A 217 22.72 -4.02 -0.09
CA LEU A 217 21.55 -4.80 -0.47
C LEU A 217 20.54 -4.88 0.69
N LYS A 218 21.02 -5.04 1.92
CA LYS A 218 20.15 -4.97 3.12
C LYS A 218 19.42 -3.63 3.22
N PHE A 219 20.14 -2.52 3.02
CA PHE A 219 19.51 -1.19 3.01
C PHE A 219 18.46 -1.05 1.91
N PHE A 220 18.74 -1.57 0.72
CA PHE A 220 17.77 -1.57 -0.38
C PHE A 220 16.51 -2.36 -0.03
N VAL A 221 16.66 -3.59 0.48
CA VAL A 221 15.55 -4.48 0.85
C VAL A 221 14.73 -3.91 2.01
N TYR A 222 15.37 -3.48 3.11
CA TYR A 222 14.68 -2.89 4.26
C TYR A 222 14.08 -1.52 3.95
N GLY A 223 14.65 -0.81 2.99
CA GLY A 223 14.07 0.40 2.45
C GLY A 223 12.82 0.13 1.61
N ASN A 224 12.59 -1.08 1.11
CA ASN A 224 11.54 -1.38 0.15
C ASN A 224 10.23 -1.88 0.80
N PRO A 225 9.04 -1.44 0.35
CA PRO A 225 7.77 -1.91 0.90
C PRO A 225 7.53 -3.41 0.73
N MET A 226 8.06 -4.04 -0.33
CA MET A 226 7.83 -5.47 -0.60
C MET A 226 8.40 -6.38 0.49
N TYR A 227 9.51 -5.98 1.12
CA TYR A 227 10.04 -6.69 2.26
C TYR A 227 8.97 -6.85 3.35
N TYR A 228 8.30 -5.76 3.72
CA TYR A 228 7.29 -5.78 4.77
C TYR A 228 6.03 -6.53 4.33
N TRP A 229 5.49 -6.24 3.14
CA TRP A 229 4.24 -6.85 2.68
C TRP A 229 4.35 -8.36 2.51
N MET A 230 5.45 -8.87 1.96
CA MET A 230 5.62 -10.31 1.76
C MET A 230 5.69 -11.05 3.10
N ASN A 231 6.36 -10.47 4.10
CA ASN A 231 6.43 -11.05 5.43
C ASN A 231 5.08 -11.04 6.16
N PHE A 232 4.39 -9.90 6.20
CA PHE A 232 3.09 -9.81 6.85
C PHE A 232 2.04 -10.69 6.15
N SER A 233 2.05 -10.74 4.82
CA SER A 233 1.19 -11.65 4.04
C SER A 233 1.57 -13.12 4.26
N SER A 234 2.76 -13.39 4.77
CA SER A 234 3.22 -14.71 5.19
C SER A 234 2.97 -15.01 6.67
N CYS A 235 2.32 -14.11 7.41
CA CYS A 235 2.16 -14.17 8.87
C CYS A 235 3.48 -14.23 9.64
N ARG A 236 4.59 -13.80 9.03
CA ARG A 236 5.89 -13.67 9.68
C ARG A 236 6.04 -12.23 10.16
N THR A 237 6.08 -12.02 11.46
CA THR A 237 6.14 -10.67 12.07
C THR A 237 7.39 -10.45 12.91
N MET A 238 8.01 -11.52 13.41
CA MET A 238 9.23 -11.47 14.21
C MET A 238 10.39 -10.89 13.39
N GLY A 239 11.09 -9.89 13.94
CA GLY A 239 12.19 -9.16 13.28
C GLY A 239 11.77 -8.06 12.30
N ILE A 240 10.58 -8.15 11.67
CA ILE A 240 10.11 -7.10 10.74
C ILE A 240 9.57 -5.88 11.47
N ILE A 241 8.91 -6.10 12.61
CA ILE A 241 8.33 -5.01 13.42
C ILE A 241 9.41 -4.01 13.88
N GLU A 242 10.66 -4.45 14.05
CA GLU A 242 11.76 -3.58 14.45
C GLU A 242 12.20 -2.60 13.33
N HIS A 243 12.11 -3.03 12.08
CA HIS A 243 12.51 -2.24 10.91
C HIS A 243 11.40 -1.32 10.41
N LEU A 244 10.13 -1.70 10.62
CA LEU A 244 8.97 -0.96 10.12
C LEU A 244 8.92 0.52 10.56
N PRO A 245 9.20 0.88 11.82
CA PRO A 245 9.23 2.28 12.24
C PRO A 245 10.25 3.12 11.46
N PHE A 246 11.43 2.59 11.16
CA PHE A 246 12.46 3.31 10.41
C PHE A 246 12.03 3.56 8.96
N TYR A 247 11.46 2.54 8.31
CA TYR A 247 10.89 2.69 6.98
C TYR A 247 9.77 3.74 6.97
N PHE A 248 8.84 3.64 7.91
CA PHE A 248 7.70 4.56 8.01
C PHE A 248 8.15 6.00 8.25
N ILE A 249 9.01 6.25 9.26
CA ILE A 249 9.51 7.59 9.59
C ILE A 249 10.31 8.16 8.42
N GLY A 250 11.18 7.35 7.81
CA GLY A 250 11.96 7.74 6.64
C GLY A 250 11.07 8.22 5.49
N CYS A 251 10.03 7.47 5.16
CA CYS A 251 9.12 7.84 4.07
C CYS A 251 8.21 9.02 4.43
N ILE A 252 7.69 9.10 5.65
CA ILE A 252 6.86 10.22 6.10
C ILE A 252 7.66 11.52 6.15
N SER A 253 8.96 11.47 6.44
CA SER A 253 9.82 12.66 6.39
C SER A 253 9.85 13.30 4.99
N LEU A 254 9.66 12.52 3.92
CA LEU A 254 9.57 13.04 2.56
C LEU A 254 8.34 13.92 2.35
N LEU A 255 7.24 13.71 3.09
CA LEU A 255 6.10 14.63 3.05
C LEU A 255 6.47 16.01 3.61
N ILE A 256 7.27 16.04 4.67
CA ILE A 256 7.74 17.30 5.27
C ILE A 256 8.61 18.03 4.25
N VAL A 257 9.56 17.33 3.63
CA VAL A 257 10.43 17.89 2.58
C VAL A 257 9.61 18.35 1.38
N GLY A 258 8.63 17.57 0.93
CA GLY A 258 7.71 17.95 -0.15
C GLY A 258 6.93 19.23 0.16
N GLY A 259 6.44 19.37 1.40
CA GLY A 259 5.78 20.58 1.87
C GLY A 259 6.70 21.80 1.86
N LEU A 260 7.98 21.65 2.23
CA LEU A 260 8.98 22.71 2.18
C LEU A 260 9.28 23.16 0.75
N ILE A 261 9.44 22.20 -0.18
CA ILE A 261 9.64 22.49 -1.61
C ILE A 261 8.44 23.27 -2.16
N MET A 262 7.23 22.88 -1.79
CA MET A 262 5.99 23.52 -2.24
C MET A 262 5.84 24.99 -1.83
N ILE A 263 6.53 25.44 -0.77
CA ILE A 263 6.56 26.87 -0.39
C ILE A 263 7.21 27.69 -1.50
N ARG A 264 8.36 27.22 -2.01
CA ARG A 264 9.19 27.95 -2.97
C ARG A 264 8.82 27.66 -4.42
N LYS A 265 8.14 26.55 -4.68
CA LYS A 265 7.81 26.10 -6.02
C LYS A 265 6.83 27.05 -6.71
N GLU A 266 7.20 27.56 -7.88
CA GLU A 266 6.29 28.32 -8.74
C GLU A 266 5.14 27.42 -9.23
N ILE A 267 3.91 27.93 -9.09
CA ILE A 267 2.73 27.26 -9.62
C ILE A 267 2.57 27.74 -11.06
N LYS A 268 3.18 26.99 -11.97
CA LYS A 268 3.08 27.21 -13.42
C LYS A 268 1.68 26.96 -13.95
#